data_AF-A0A915KPA3-F1
#
_entry.id   AF-A0A915KPA3-F1
#
_cell.length_a   1.000
_cell.length_b   1.000
_cell.length_c   1.000
_cell.angle_alpha   90.00
_cell.angle_beta   90.00
_cell.angle_gamma   90.00
#
_symmetry.space_group_name_H-M   'P 1'
#
loop_
_entity.id
_entity.type
_entity.pdbx_description
1 polymer ?
#
loop_
_entity_poly.entity_id
_entity_poly.type
_entity_poly.pdbx_seq_one_letter_code
_entity_poly.pdbx_strand_id
1 'polypeptide(L)'
;MFIKTVTPAGQVRHHNWTKHYMDIRAAAGIQYPGYMIHESAQWSPIHRKWFFLPRRASHSMYTEKTDERCAANILIVVDENFTKFETKSIGTFSETRGFSAFQFVPETGDRIIFALKSEEDGGEIASYFLIFDWLDEFKYLIKLEYSIN
;
A
#
# COMPACT_ATOMS: atom_id res chain seq x y z
N MET A 1 7.78 15.02 -4.79
CA MET A 1 7.36 14.10 -3.70
C MET A 1 8.52 13.92 -2.74
N PHE A 2 8.32 14.10 -1.42
CA PHE A 2 9.40 14.09 -0.41
C PHE A 2 9.07 13.21 0.79
N ILE A 3 10.02 12.37 1.21
CA ILE A 3 9.98 11.69 2.51
C ILE A 3 10.87 12.39 3.53
N LYS A 4 10.70 12.03 4.80
CA LYS A 4 11.55 12.49 5.90
C LYS A 4 12.12 11.28 6.61
N THR A 5 13.42 11.32 6.89
CA THR A 5 14.03 10.38 7.85
C THR A 5 14.21 11.13 9.15
N VAL A 6 13.68 10.56 10.24
CA VAL A 6 13.79 11.12 11.58
C VAL A 6 14.57 10.14 12.45
N THR A 7 15.68 10.59 13.04
CA THR A 7 16.48 9.77 13.96
C THR A 7 15.80 9.66 15.34
N PRO A 8 16.20 8.70 16.20
CA PRO A 8 15.72 8.65 17.59
C PRO A 8 16.00 9.94 18.39
N ALA A 9 17.04 10.70 18.02
CA ALA A 9 17.37 11.99 18.62
C ALA A 9 16.56 13.16 18.02
N GLY A 10 15.59 12.89 17.14
CA GLY A 10 14.72 13.91 16.52
C GLY A 10 15.33 14.66 15.34
N GLN A 11 16.56 14.32 14.90
CA GLN A 11 17.14 14.94 13.71
C GLN A 11 16.35 14.57 12.45
N VAL A 12 16.04 15.57 11.62
CA VAL A 12 15.23 15.41 10.40
C VAL A 12 16.09 15.62 9.16
N ARG A 13 15.92 14.76 8.15
CA ARG A 13 16.44 14.98 6.79
C ARG A 13 15.31 14.82 5.78
N HIS A 14 15.39 15.60 4.70
CA HIS A 14 14.41 15.62 3.63
C HIS A 14 15.00 14.96 2.40
N HIS A 15 14.29 13.98 1.83
CA HIS A 15 14.75 13.25 0.65
C HIS A 15 13.75 13.42 -0.47
N ASN A 16 14.23 13.82 -1.65
CA ASN A 16 13.41 13.84 -2.84
C ASN A 16 13.20 12.41 -3.35
N TRP A 17 11.97 11.92 -3.23
CA TRP A 17 11.58 10.56 -3.62
C TRP A 17 10.81 10.51 -4.94
N THR A 18 10.85 11.60 -5.71
CA THR A 18 10.05 11.73 -6.94
C THR A 18 10.31 10.59 -7.92
N LYS A 19 11.58 10.23 -8.14
CA LYS A 19 11.95 9.09 -8.99
C LYS A 19 11.44 7.76 -8.43
N HIS A 20 11.63 7.50 -7.13
CA HIS A 20 11.18 6.25 -6.51
C HIS A 20 9.66 6.05 -6.65
N TYR A 21 8.86 7.08 -6.40
CA TYR A 21 7.41 6.98 -6.58
C TYR A 21 7.00 6.80 -8.05
N MET A 22 7.74 7.40 -9.00
CA MET A 22 7.51 7.14 -10.44
C MET A 22 7.83 5.69 -10.81
N ASP A 23 8.92 5.14 -10.27
CA ASP A 23 9.32 3.75 -10.51
C ASP A 23 8.32 2.76 -9.88
N ILE A 24 7.86 3.02 -8.65
CA ILE A 24 6.80 2.23 -7.99
C ILE A 24 5.52 2.24 -8.84
N ARG A 25 5.13 3.39 -9.38
CA ARG A 25 3.96 3.53 -10.29
C ARG A 25 4.14 2.75 -11.58
N ALA A 26 5.30 2.86 -12.20
CA ALA A 26 5.61 2.14 -13.43
C ALA A 26 5.60 0.62 -13.20
N ALA A 27 6.06 0.14 -12.04
CA ALA A 27 6.02 -1.29 -11.69
C ALA A 27 4.58 -1.85 -11.57
N ALA A 28 3.60 -1.00 -11.23
CA ALA A 28 2.19 -1.34 -11.25
C ALA A 28 1.55 -1.22 -12.66
N GLY A 29 2.35 -0.97 -13.71
CA GLY A 29 1.85 -0.79 -15.07
C GLY A 29 1.18 0.57 -15.32
N ILE A 30 1.31 1.52 -14.38
CA ILE A 30 0.65 2.82 -14.46
C ILE A 30 1.64 3.87 -14.96
N GLN A 31 1.28 4.57 -16.02
CA GLN A 31 2.04 5.68 -16.61
C GLN A 31 1.26 6.98 -16.46
N TYR A 32 1.92 8.12 -16.62
CA TYR A 32 1.24 9.42 -16.68
C TYR A 32 0.23 9.43 -17.85
N PRO A 33 -1.01 9.95 -17.68
CA PRO A 33 -1.50 10.78 -16.56
C PRO A 33 -2.02 10.02 -15.34
N GLY A 34 -1.97 8.68 -15.35
CA GLY A 34 -2.30 7.83 -14.21
C GLY A 34 -1.46 8.12 -12.96
N TYR A 35 -1.98 7.74 -11.81
CA TYR A 35 -1.42 8.08 -10.50
C TYR A 35 -1.61 6.96 -9.48
N MET A 36 -0.90 7.08 -8.36
CA MET A 36 -1.13 6.28 -7.15
C MET A 36 -1.05 7.17 -5.91
N ILE A 37 -1.81 6.80 -4.89
CA ILE A 37 -1.77 7.42 -3.57
C ILE A 37 -1.28 6.36 -2.58
N HIS A 38 -0.20 6.67 -1.86
CA HIS A 38 0.39 5.80 -0.85
C HIS A 38 0.09 6.33 0.55
N GLU A 39 -0.65 5.55 1.33
CA GLU A 39 -0.87 5.82 2.76
C GLU A 39 -0.18 4.79 3.66
N SER A 40 0.43 3.76 3.06
CA SER A 40 1.11 2.73 3.82
C SER A 40 2.36 2.23 3.11
N ALA A 41 3.43 2.06 3.88
CA ALA A 41 4.69 1.48 3.46
C ALA A 41 5.40 0.86 4.68
N GLN A 42 6.12 -0.24 4.49
CA GLN A 42 6.96 -0.86 5.52
C GLN A 42 8.29 -1.33 4.93
N TRP A 43 9.34 -1.24 5.73
CA TRP A 43 10.63 -1.86 5.45
C TRP A 43 10.73 -3.18 6.21
N SER A 44 11.04 -4.27 5.50
CA SER A 44 11.38 -5.54 6.14
C SER A 44 12.90 -5.68 6.24
N PRO A 45 13.50 -5.67 7.45
CA PRO A 45 14.92 -5.98 7.60
C PRO A 45 15.24 -7.45 7.29
N ILE A 46 14.26 -8.35 7.42
CA ILE A 46 14.39 -9.79 7.13
C ILE A 46 14.54 -10.00 5.62
N HIS A 47 13.69 -9.37 4.82
CA HIS A 47 13.72 -9.52 3.36
C HIS A 47 14.63 -8.50 2.66
N ARG A 48 15.04 -7.43 3.35
CA ARG A 48 15.72 -6.26 2.77
C ARG A 48 14.95 -5.64 1.61
N LYS A 49 13.64 -5.50 1.80
CA LYS A 49 12.70 -4.97 0.81
C LYS A 49 11.74 -3.96 1.44
N TRP A 50 11.32 -3.00 0.63
CA TRP A 50 10.19 -2.13 0.90
C TRP A 50 8.91 -2.77 0.38
N PHE A 51 7.83 -2.60 1.14
CA PHE A 51 6.49 -3.08 0.83
C PHE A 51 5.55 -1.89 0.81
N PHE A 52 4.68 -1.83 -0.20
CA PHE A 52 3.69 -0.78 -0.36
C PHE A 52 2.32 -1.40 -0.64
N LEU A 53 1.31 -0.92 0.08
CA LEU A 53 -0.10 -1.16 -0.23
C LEU A 53 -0.73 0.21 -0.54
N PRO A 54 -0.74 0.65 -1.81
CA PRO A 54 -1.32 1.93 -2.17
C PRO A 54 -2.81 1.98 -1.82
N ARG A 55 -3.28 3.15 -1.38
CA ARG A 55 -4.70 3.43 -1.17
C ARG A 55 -5.42 3.44 -2.51
N ARG A 56 -4.87 4.21 -3.45
CA ARG A 56 -5.44 4.44 -4.78
C ARG A 56 -4.46 4.08 -5.88
N ALA A 57 -4.98 3.57 -7.00
CA ALA A 57 -4.24 3.32 -8.22
C ALA A 57 -5.15 3.52 -9.43
N SER A 58 -4.75 4.39 -10.37
CA SER A 58 -5.56 4.73 -11.55
C SER A 58 -4.70 4.92 -12.78
N HIS A 59 -5.18 4.44 -13.92
CA HIS A 59 -4.59 4.72 -15.24
C HIS A 59 -5.04 6.07 -15.82
N SER A 60 -6.06 6.69 -15.23
CA SER A 60 -6.63 7.96 -15.66
C SER A 60 -6.06 9.13 -14.86
N MET A 61 -6.21 10.34 -15.40
CA MET A 61 -5.83 11.56 -14.69
C MET A 61 -6.63 11.71 -13.39
N TYR A 62 -5.96 12.18 -12.33
CA TYR A 62 -6.59 12.46 -11.05
C TYR A 62 -7.71 13.49 -11.19
N THR A 63 -8.87 13.15 -10.61
CA THR A 63 -9.92 14.10 -10.24
C THR A 63 -10.46 13.70 -8.88
N GLU A 64 -10.80 14.68 -8.03
CA GLU A 64 -11.32 14.43 -6.68
C GLU A 64 -12.54 13.50 -6.71
N LYS A 65 -13.46 13.75 -7.66
CA LYS A 65 -14.69 12.95 -7.83
C LYS A 65 -14.44 11.48 -8.19
N THR A 66 -13.44 11.19 -9.04
CA THR A 66 -13.18 9.80 -9.47
C THR A 66 -12.28 9.05 -8.49
N ASP A 67 -11.50 9.78 -7.67
CA ASP A 67 -10.51 9.18 -6.78
C ASP A 67 -11.14 8.30 -5.69
N GLU A 68 -12.33 8.66 -5.19
CA GLU A 68 -13.10 7.89 -4.20
C GLU A 68 -13.33 6.43 -4.63
N ARG A 69 -13.34 6.18 -5.95
CA ARG A 69 -13.56 4.87 -6.58
C ARG A 69 -12.32 4.25 -7.22
N CYS A 70 -11.15 4.81 -6.95
CA CYS A 70 -9.87 4.32 -7.49
C CYS A 70 -9.10 3.48 -6.46
N ALA A 71 -9.76 2.79 -5.53
CA ALA A 71 -9.08 1.95 -4.54
C ALA A 71 -8.24 0.85 -5.20
N ALA A 72 -7.09 0.52 -4.58
CA ALA A 72 -6.19 -0.51 -5.07
C ALA A 72 -6.26 -1.80 -4.24
N ASN A 73 -5.99 -2.92 -4.89
CA ASN A 73 -5.77 -4.23 -4.24
C ASN A 73 -4.38 -4.79 -4.58
N ILE A 74 -3.37 -3.94 -4.73
CA ILE A 74 -2.04 -4.34 -5.19
C ILE A 74 -1.05 -4.28 -4.01
N LEU A 75 -0.22 -5.31 -3.85
CA LEU A 75 1.02 -5.25 -3.10
C LEU A 75 2.17 -4.99 -4.06
N ILE A 76 3.00 -4.01 -3.75
CA ILE A 76 4.24 -3.72 -4.47
C ILE A 76 5.40 -3.96 -3.52
N VAL A 77 6.29 -4.87 -3.89
CA VAL A 77 7.51 -5.18 -3.15
C VAL A 77 8.70 -4.73 -3.99
N VAL A 78 9.64 -4.02 -3.38
CA VAL A 78 10.83 -3.51 -4.06
C VAL A 78 12.08 -3.72 -3.22
N ASP A 79 13.19 -4.07 -3.85
CA ASP A 79 14.47 -4.20 -3.17
C ASP A 79 14.99 -2.87 -2.62
N GLU A 80 15.96 -2.94 -1.70
CA GLU A 80 16.55 -1.77 -1.03
C GLU A 80 17.08 -0.69 -2.00
N ASN A 81 17.48 -1.10 -3.20
CA ASN A 81 18.09 -0.24 -4.21
C ASN A 81 17.08 0.26 -5.27
N PHE A 82 15.80 -0.10 -5.17
CA PHE A 82 14.76 0.26 -6.15
C PHE A 82 15.09 -0.18 -7.58
N THR A 83 15.62 -1.39 -7.73
CA THR A 83 16.00 -2.00 -9.02
C THR A 83 15.13 -3.18 -9.42
N LYS A 84 14.53 -3.88 -8.44
CA LYS A 84 13.68 -5.06 -8.68
C LYS A 84 12.34 -4.88 -8.00
N PHE A 85 11.28 -4.99 -8.78
CA PHE A 85 9.91 -4.81 -8.34
C PHE A 85 9.11 -6.09 -8.55
N GLU A 86 8.28 -6.44 -7.58
CA GLU A 86 7.29 -7.51 -7.64
C GLU A 86 5.92 -6.91 -7.34
N THR A 87 4.93 -7.20 -8.16
CA THR A 87 3.55 -6.74 -7.96
C THR A 87 2.60 -7.93 -7.88
N LYS A 88 1.69 -7.90 -6.90
CA LYS A 88 0.72 -8.97 -6.65
C LYS A 88 -0.64 -8.39 -6.31
N SER A 89 -1.72 -9.03 -6.72
CA SER A 89 -3.06 -8.69 -6.25
C SER A 89 -3.34 -9.36 -4.90
N ILE A 90 -3.88 -8.58 -3.96
CA ILE A 90 -4.20 -9.01 -2.60
C ILE A 90 -5.71 -8.95 -2.38
N GLY A 91 -6.31 -10.12 -2.18
CA GLY A 91 -7.72 -10.24 -1.88
C GLY A 91 -8.64 -9.82 -3.04
N THR A 92 -9.94 -9.73 -2.73
CA THR A 92 -10.95 -9.28 -3.69
C THR A 92 -10.86 -7.77 -3.92
N PHE A 93 -10.95 -7.36 -5.19
CA PHE A 93 -11.02 -5.96 -5.57
C PHE A 93 -12.32 -5.30 -5.09
N SER A 94 -12.22 -4.03 -4.68
CA SER A 94 -13.32 -3.14 -4.34
C SER A 94 -12.91 -1.75 -4.81
N GLU A 95 -13.82 -1.02 -5.44
CA GLU A 95 -13.55 0.33 -5.96
C GLU A 95 -13.36 1.36 -4.85
N THR A 96 -13.97 1.14 -3.69
CA THR A 96 -14.10 2.12 -2.60
C THR A 96 -13.17 1.83 -1.42
N ARG A 97 -12.73 0.58 -1.23
CA ARG A 97 -11.93 0.14 -0.08
C ARG A 97 -10.43 0.15 -0.37
N GLY A 98 -9.78 1.27 -0.08
CA GLY A 98 -8.34 1.46 -0.26
C GLY A 98 -7.52 1.11 0.99
N PHE A 99 -6.32 0.57 0.83
CA PHE A 99 -5.41 0.34 1.95
C PHE A 99 -5.02 1.64 2.65
N SER A 100 -5.02 1.63 3.99
CA SER A 100 -4.72 2.80 4.82
C SER A 100 -3.52 2.57 5.76
N ALA A 101 -3.26 1.33 6.18
CA ALA A 101 -2.11 0.98 7.00
C ALA A 101 -1.82 -0.51 6.92
N PHE A 102 -0.60 -0.93 7.25
CA PHE A 102 -0.30 -2.33 7.53
C PHE A 102 0.93 -2.50 8.42
N GLN A 103 1.04 -3.68 9.02
CA GLN A 103 2.20 -4.14 9.79
C GLN A 103 2.48 -5.61 9.49
N PHE A 104 3.74 -6.01 9.63
CA PHE A 104 4.10 -7.42 9.67
C PHE A 104 3.70 -8.01 11.02
N VAL A 105 3.15 -9.21 11.02
CA VAL A 105 2.85 -9.93 12.26
C VAL A 105 4.16 -10.43 12.88
N PRO A 106 4.47 -10.09 14.13
CA PRO A 106 5.70 -10.53 14.79
C PRO A 106 5.88 -12.05 14.75
N GLU A 107 7.13 -12.51 14.77
CA GLU A 107 7.48 -13.94 14.81
C GLU A 107 7.00 -14.77 13.60
N THR A 108 6.59 -14.10 12.51
CA THR A 108 6.22 -14.77 11.25
C THR A 108 7.28 -14.67 10.15
N GLY A 109 8.44 -14.09 10.47
CA GLY A 109 9.51 -13.84 9.49
C GLY A 109 9.08 -12.84 8.41
N ASP A 110 8.29 -11.81 8.78
CA ASP A 110 7.67 -10.82 7.90
C ASP A 110 6.82 -11.42 6.77
N ARG A 111 6.38 -12.68 6.92
CA ARG A 111 5.56 -13.39 5.93
C ARG A 111 4.09 -13.01 6.00
N ILE A 112 3.57 -12.80 7.21
CA ILE A 112 2.16 -12.48 7.43
C ILE A 112 1.99 -10.97 7.62
N ILE A 113 1.05 -10.38 6.89
CA ILE A 113 0.72 -8.96 6.93
C ILE A 113 -0.69 -8.80 7.51
N PHE A 114 -0.83 -7.92 8.50
CA PHE A 114 -2.11 -7.36 8.95
C PHE A 114 -2.28 -6.00 8.28
N ALA A 115 -3.31 -5.83 7.47
CA ALA A 115 -3.58 -4.59 6.74
C ALA A 115 -4.97 -4.04 7.06
N LEU A 116 -5.06 -2.71 7.07
CA LEU A 116 -6.31 -1.96 7.17
C LEU A 116 -6.69 -1.40 5.81
N LYS A 117 -7.99 -1.35 5.54
CA LYS A 117 -8.60 -0.58 4.46
C LYS A 117 -9.60 0.39 5.05
N SER A 118 -9.69 1.59 4.50
CA SER A 118 -10.80 2.51 4.78
C SER A 118 -11.61 2.78 3.52
N GLU A 119 -12.88 3.07 3.74
CA GLU A 119 -13.90 3.36 2.74
C GLU A 119 -14.51 4.72 3.09
N GLU A 120 -14.60 5.58 2.08
CA GLU A 120 -15.28 6.87 2.09
C GLU A 120 -16.07 6.92 0.78
N ASP A 121 -17.39 6.69 0.85
CA ASP A 121 -18.29 6.70 -0.32
C ASP A 121 -19.58 7.43 0.05
N GLY A 122 -19.86 8.55 -0.61
CA GLY A 122 -21.07 9.32 -0.37
C GLY A 122 -21.23 9.87 1.06
N GLY A 123 -20.13 10.00 1.82
CA GLY A 123 -20.13 10.48 3.21
C GLY A 123 -20.21 9.38 4.27
N GLU A 124 -20.41 8.13 3.88
CA GLU A 124 -20.30 6.97 4.77
C GLU A 124 -18.83 6.60 4.95
N ILE A 125 -18.42 6.35 6.20
CA ILE A 125 -17.05 6.00 6.56
C ILE A 125 -17.04 4.62 7.21
N ALA A 126 -16.21 3.72 6.68
CA ALA A 126 -16.00 2.41 7.27
C ALA A 126 -14.52 2.02 7.25
N SER A 127 -14.13 1.16 8.17
CA SER A 127 -12.80 0.56 8.24
C SER A 127 -12.91 -0.96 8.23
N TYR A 128 -11.95 -1.60 7.58
CA TYR A 128 -11.86 -3.05 7.41
C TYR A 128 -10.45 -3.51 7.70
N PHE A 129 -10.28 -4.78 8.04
CA PHE A 129 -8.97 -5.40 8.12
C PHE A 129 -8.89 -6.70 7.33
N LEU A 130 -7.66 -7.10 7.03
CA LEU A 130 -7.32 -8.27 6.23
C LEU A 130 -5.98 -8.80 6.74
N ILE A 131 -5.88 -10.12 6.92
CA ILE A 131 -4.62 -10.81 7.23
C ILE A 131 -4.30 -11.77 6.10
N PHE A 132 -3.09 -11.67 5.55
CA PHE A 132 -2.65 -12.49 4.43
C PHE A 132 -1.16 -12.80 4.49
N ASP A 133 -0.81 -13.87 3.80
CA ASP A 133 0.55 -14.27 3.51
C ASP A 133 0.98 -13.65 2.17
N TRP A 134 2.11 -12.94 2.13
CA TRP A 134 2.54 -12.30 0.89
C TRP A 134 3.32 -13.24 -0.05
N LEU A 135 3.77 -14.40 0.43
CA LEU A 135 4.49 -15.40 -0.36
C LEU A 135 3.54 -16.39 -1.04
N ASP A 136 2.50 -16.87 -0.33
CA ASP A 136 1.55 -17.87 -0.83
C ASP A 136 0.19 -17.25 -1.20
N GLU A 137 -0.27 -17.46 -2.44
CA GLU A 137 -1.51 -16.89 -3.02
C GLU A 137 -2.82 -17.36 -2.32
N PHE A 138 -2.74 -18.35 -1.42
CA PHE A 138 -3.90 -18.94 -0.77
C PHE A 138 -3.69 -19.13 0.73
N LYS A 139 -4.25 -18.21 1.53
CA LYS A 139 -5.12 -18.47 2.69
C LYS A 139 -5.45 -17.14 3.36
N TYR A 140 -6.68 -16.69 3.18
CA TYR A 140 -7.29 -15.69 4.05
C TYR A 140 -7.26 -16.24 5.48
N LEU A 141 -6.43 -15.66 6.34
CA LEU A 141 -6.58 -15.80 7.78
C LEU A 141 -7.67 -14.81 8.18
N ILE A 142 -8.93 -15.26 8.01
CA ILE A 142 -10.15 -14.61 8.52
C ILE A 142 -10.57 -13.35 7.74
N LYS A 143 -11.68 -13.49 7.01
CA LYS A 143 -12.48 -12.36 6.52
C LYS A 143 -13.40 -11.91 7.65
N LEU A 144 -12.95 -10.98 8.49
CA LEU A 144 -13.81 -10.22 9.38
C LEU A 144 -13.93 -8.81 8.78
N GLU A 145 -14.88 -8.63 7.88
CA GLU A 145 -15.33 -7.29 7.48
C GLU A 145 -16.18 -6.74 8.62
N TYR A 146 -15.53 -6.17 9.64
CA TYR A 146 -16.19 -5.51 10.74
C TYR A 146 -16.11 -4.00 10.53
N SER A 147 -17.25 -3.35 10.29
CA SER A 147 -17.30 -1.89 10.30
C SER A 147 -17.11 -1.40 11.73
N ILE A 148 -16.08 -0.60 11.96
CA ILE A 148 -15.95 0.17 13.19
C ILE A 148 -16.74 1.45 12.97
N ASN A 149 -17.97 1.49 13.46
CA ASN A 149 -18.81 2.70 13.52
C ASN A 149 -18.60 3.43 14.84
#